data_AF-A0A9J6FW27-F1
#
_entry.id   AF-A0A9J6FW27-F1
#
_cell.length_a   1.000
_cell.length_b   1.000
_cell.length_c   1.000
_cell.angle_alpha   90.00
_cell.angle_beta   90.00
_cell.angle_gamma   90.00
#
_symmetry.space_group_name_H-M   'P 1'
#
loop_
_entity.id
_entity.type
_entity.pdbx_description
1 polymer ?
#
loop_
_entity_poly.entity_id
_entity_poly.type
_entity_poly.pdbx_seq_one_letter_code
_entity_poly.pdbx_strand_id
1 'polypeptide(L)'
;MAWKVNDLLSTVYGLNTSLDVIEGIRSRAAHENTSAAADDHWWASKLLGDVLYVCPLIRLAQQLAAEHRNKVFGYVFEHRASFALFNDSYGAGRFSELDFLFGRPLDGSRAATDEEKELSGFIMQTWSIFARTG
;
A
#
# COMPACT_ATOMS: atom_id res chain seq x y z
N MET A 1 -4.12 9.12 -4.43
CA MET A 1 -4.67 9.10 -5.81
C MET A 1 -4.92 7.65 -6.20
N ALA A 2 -6.14 7.27 -6.56
CA ALA A 2 -6.47 5.89 -6.95
C ALA A 2 -6.34 5.75 -8.47
N TRP A 3 -5.74 4.65 -8.92
CA TRP A 3 -5.41 4.42 -10.33
C TRP A 3 -6.12 3.16 -10.82
N LYS A 4 -6.38 3.05 -12.13
CA LYS A 4 -6.72 1.75 -12.70
C LYS A 4 -5.57 0.79 -12.43
N VAL A 5 -5.87 -0.46 -12.14
CA VAL A 5 -4.85 -1.45 -11.73
C VAL A 5 -3.70 -1.54 -12.74
N ASN A 6 -3.98 -1.51 -14.04
CA ASN A 6 -2.94 -1.55 -15.07
C ASN A 6 -2.00 -0.33 -15.04
N ASP A 7 -2.52 0.84 -14.68
CA ASP A 7 -1.74 2.08 -14.55
C ASP A 7 -0.96 2.11 -13.23
N LEU A 8 -1.51 1.50 -12.16
CA LEU A 8 -0.85 1.38 -10.86
C LEU A 8 0.42 0.53 -10.94
N LEU A 9 0.35 -0.60 -11.66
CA LEU A 9 1.46 -1.55 -11.76
C LEU A 9 2.65 -0.99 -12.54
N SER A 10 2.38 -0.32 -13.65
CA SER A 10 3.41 0.32 -14.46
C SER A 10 4.04 1.52 -13.73
N THR A 11 3.23 2.31 -13.02
CA THR A 11 3.70 3.56 -12.38
C THR A 11 4.40 3.33 -11.04
N VAL A 12 3.87 2.46 -10.18
CA VAL A 12 4.36 2.28 -8.80
C VAL A 12 5.36 1.12 -8.71
N TYR A 13 5.11 0.06 -9.47
CA TYR A 13 5.91 -1.16 -9.39
C TYR A 13 6.84 -1.34 -10.59
N GLY A 14 6.63 -0.62 -11.71
CA GLY A 14 7.42 -0.76 -12.93
C GLY A 14 7.21 -2.11 -13.64
N LEU A 15 6.07 -2.76 -13.43
CA LEU A 15 5.81 -4.14 -13.86
C LEU A 15 4.77 -4.21 -14.99
N ASN A 16 5.03 -5.01 -16.02
CA ASN A 16 4.12 -5.25 -17.14
C ASN A 16 3.57 -6.69 -17.17
N THR A 17 4.16 -7.63 -16.43
CA THR A 17 3.72 -9.04 -16.36
C THR A 17 3.89 -9.68 -14.98
N SER A 18 3.31 -10.87 -14.78
CA SER A 18 3.41 -11.65 -13.54
C SER A 18 4.81 -12.24 -13.26
N LEU A 19 5.68 -12.26 -14.28
CA LEU A 19 7.08 -12.69 -14.17
C LEU A 19 7.97 -11.55 -13.67
N ASP A 20 7.67 -10.32 -14.10
CA ASP A 20 8.38 -9.11 -13.67
C ASP A 20 8.27 -8.91 -12.14
N VAL A 21 7.20 -9.42 -11.52
CA VAL A 21 7.00 -9.38 -10.06
C VAL A 21 8.11 -10.11 -9.31
N ILE A 22 8.50 -11.31 -9.76
CA ILE A 22 9.53 -12.13 -9.08
C ILE A 22 10.92 -11.53 -9.32
N GLU A 23 11.19 -11.04 -10.54
CA GLU A 23 12.45 -10.35 -10.86
C GLU A 23 12.56 -8.97 -10.18
N GLY A 24 11.45 -8.25 -10.04
CA GLY A 24 11.35 -6.96 -9.33
C GLY A 24 11.61 -7.09 -7.83
N ILE A 25 11.10 -8.14 -7.20
CA ILE A 25 11.42 -8.49 -5.80
C ILE A 25 12.91 -8.78 -5.65
N ARG A 26 13.48 -9.56 -6.58
CA ARG A 26 14.90 -9.93 -6.57
C ARG A 26 15.83 -8.73 -6.81
N SER A 27 15.42 -7.77 -7.65
CA SER A 27 16.23 -6.59 -7.97
C SER A 27 16.13 -5.49 -6.90
N ARG A 28 14.98 -5.28 -6.26
CA ARG A 28 14.83 -4.31 -5.15
C ARG A 28 15.52 -4.76 -3.86
N ALA A 29 15.46 -6.06 -3.53
CA ALA A 29 16.20 -6.61 -2.40
C ALA A 29 17.73 -6.45 -2.55
N ALA A 30 18.23 -6.35 -3.79
CA ALA A 30 19.65 -6.16 -4.07
C ALA A 30 20.11 -4.69 -4.03
N HIS A 31 19.19 -3.71 -4.06
CA HIS A 31 19.53 -2.29 -4.26
C HIS A 31 19.66 -1.47 -2.96
N GLU A 32 19.20 -1.97 -1.81
CA GLU A 32 19.24 -1.28 -0.51
C GLU A 32 20.47 -1.64 0.35
N ASN A 33 21.59 -2.05 -0.26
CA ASN A 33 22.79 -2.46 0.48
C ASN A 33 23.80 -1.31 0.71
N THR A 34 23.33 -0.13 1.10
CA THR A 34 24.20 0.96 1.56
C THR A 34 23.53 1.76 2.66
N SER A 35 23.49 1.23 3.88
CA SER A 35 24.14 1.84 5.06
C SER A 35 23.55 1.30 6.39
N ALA A 36 24.46 0.77 7.22
CA ALA A 36 24.38 0.70 8.69
C ALA A 36 23.25 -0.12 9.35
N ALA A 37 23.55 -1.40 9.60
CA ALA A 37 23.46 -2.07 10.92
C ALA A 37 22.19 -1.93 11.80
N ALA A 38 21.03 -1.66 11.22
CA ALA A 38 19.73 -1.87 11.85
C ALA A 38 18.84 -2.73 10.92
N ASP A 39 18.49 -3.92 11.36
CA ASP A 39 17.43 -4.79 10.82
C ASP A 39 17.71 -5.57 9.51
N ASP A 40 18.58 -6.59 9.61
CA ASP A 40 18.78 -7.67 8.62
C ASP A 40 17.49 -8.45 8.23
N HIS A 41 16.32 -8.15 8.79
CA HIS A 41 15.05 -8.84 8.55
C HIS A 41 14.04 -8.02 7.69
N TRP A 42 14.39 -6.79 7.29
CA TRP A 42 13.52 -5.94 6.46
C TRP A 42 13.15 -6.57 5.12
N TRP A 43 14.16 -7.11 4.40
CA TRP A 43 13.94 -7.80 3.13
C TRP A 43 13.00 -8.99 3.27
N ALA A 44 13.07 -9.71 4.40
CA ALA A 44 12.19 -10.85 4.68
C ALA A 44 10.76 -10.38 4.90
N SER A 45 10.57 -9.27 5.59
CA SER A 45 9.24 -8.65 5.80
C SER A 45 8.63 -8.16 4.49
N LYS A 46 9.45 -7.55 3.61
CA LYS A 46 9.03 -7.16 2.25
C LYS A 46 8.66 -8.36 1.40
N LEU A 47 9.52 -9.37 1.33
CA LEU A 47 9.26 -10.61 0.59
C LEU A 47 7.98 -11.30 1.07
N LEU A 48 7.79 -11.41 2.40
CA LEU A 48 6.58 -12.00 2.96
C LEU A 48 5.34 -11.15 2.66
N GLY A 49 5.44 -9.82 2.71
CA GLY A 49 4.38 -8.90 2.31
C GLY A 49 3.96 -9.10 0.85
N ASP A 50 4.95 -9.23 -0.03
CA ASP A 50 4.72 -9.42 -1.45
C ASP A 50 4.08 -10.77 -1.76
N VAL A 51 4.62 -11.85 -1.20
CA VAL A 51 4.13 -13.21 -1.43
C VAL A 51 2.74 -13.44 -0.82
N LEU A 52 2.49 -12.92 0.39
CA LEU A 52 1.25 -13.21 1.12
C LEU A 52 0.10 -12.26 0.75
N TYR A 53 0.37 -11.03 0.33
CA TYR A 53 -0.67 -10.02 0.15
C TYR A 53 -0.62 -9.34 -1.23
N VAL A 54 0.50 -8.70 -1.57
CA VAL A 54 0.55 -7.79 -2.74
C VAL A 54 0.39 -8.56 -4.06
N CYS A 55 1.20 -9.60 -4.29
CA CYS A 55 1.20 -10.32 -5.55
C CYS A 55 -0.12 -11.07 -5.82
N PRO A 56 -0.71 -11.81 -4.85
CA PRO A 56 -2.01 -12.43 -5.03
C PRO A 56 -3.12 -11.40 -5.30
N LEU A 57 -3.12 -10.27 -4.58
CA LEU A 57 -4.12 -9.22 -4.76
C LEU A 57 -4.05 -8.59 -6.15
N ILE A 58 -2.85 -8.31 -6.65
CA ILE A 58 -2.62 -7.80 -8.00
C ILE A 58 -3.13 -8.79 -9.06
N ARG A 59 -2.77 -10.07 -8.93
CA ARG A 59 -3.22 -11.12 -9.87
C ARG A 59 -4.74 -11.23 -9.90
N LEU A 60 -5.38 -11.21 -8.74
CA LEU A 60 -6.85 -11.20 -8.65
C LEU A 60 -7.44 -9.97 -9.33
N ALA A 61 -6.87 -8.79 -9.07
CA ALA A 61 -7.33 -7.54 -9.66
C ALA A 61 -7.21 -7.54 -11.20
N GLN A 62 -6.15 -8.13 -11.74
CA GLN A 62 -5.96 -8.33 -13.19
C GLN A 62 -7.01 -9.27 -13.78
N GLN A 63 -7.28 -10.40 -13.12
CA GLN A 63 -8.30 -11.36 -13.57
C GLN A 63 -9.69 -10.70 -13.59
N LEU A 64 -10.05 -9.98 -12.52
CA LEU A 64 -11.32 -9.26 -12.43
C LEU A 64 -11.46 -8.17 -13.52
N ALA A 65 -10.37 -7.47 -13.83
CA ALA A 65 -10.36 -6.47 -14.91
C ALA A 65 -10.53 -7.10 -16.29
N ALA A 66 -9.96 -8.30 -16.52
CA ALA A 66 -9.99 -9.00 -17.79
C ALA A 66 -11.31 -9.74 -18.08
N GLU A 67 -11.86 -10.45 -17.10
CA GLU A 67 -12.96 -11.42 -17.32
C GLU A 67 -14.33 -10.76 -17.48
N HIS A 68 -14.55 -9.60 -16.86
CA HIS A 68 -15.89 -9.03 -16.71
C HIS A 68 -16.03 -7.60 -17.22
N ARG A 69 -15.00 -7.03 -17.87
CA ARG A 69 -14.93 -5.58 -18.18
C ARG A 69 -15.17 -4.70 -16.94
N ASN A 70 -14.85 -5.22 -15.75
CA ASN A 70 -14.99 -4.48 -14.50
C ASN A 70 -13.93 -3.36 -14.46
N LYS A 71 -14.34 -2.18 -13.99
CA LYS A 71 -13.39 -1.12 -13.65
C LYS A 71 -12.80 -1.45 -12.28
N VAL A 72 -11.54 -1.86 -12.25
CA VAL A 72 -10.82 -2.18 -11.00
C VAL A 72 -9.85 -1.05 -10.69
N PHE A 73 -9.95 -0.51 -9.48
CA PHE A 73 -9.10 0.55 -8.96
C PHE A 73 -8.28 0.04 -7.80
N GLY A 74 -7.06 0.54 -7.66
CA GLY A 74 -6.19 0.25 -6.54
C GLY A 74 -5.42 1.49 -6.10
N TYR A 75 -4.98 1.47 -4.85
CA TYR A 75 -4.05 2.44 -4.29
C TYR A 75 -3.04 1.72 -3.40
N VAL A 76 -1.87 2.35 -3.22
CA VAL A 76 -0.86 1.92 -2.25
C VAL A 76 -0.86 2.91 -1.10
N PHE A 77 -0.83 2.39 0.13
CA PHE A 77 -0.76 3.19 1.34
C PHE A 77 0.61 2.99 1.99
N GLU A 78 1.41 4.06 2.02
CA GLU A 78 2.79 4.02 2.52
C GLU A 78 3.00 4.93 3.74
N HIS A 79 1.97 5.68 4.15
CA HIS A 79 2.06 6.58 5.28
C HIS A 79 2.07 5.82 6.60
N ARG A 80 3.04 6.10 7.45
CA ARG A 80 3.10 5.53 8.79
C ARG A 80 2.51 6.53 9.79
N ALA A 81 1.50 6.09 10.54
CA ALA A 81 0.88 6.92 11.55
C ALA A 81 1.86 7.33 12.65
N SER A 82 1.88 8.61 13.01
CA SER A 82 2.62 9.18 14.15
C SER A 82 2.25 8.51 15.48
N PHE A 83 1.03 7.98 15.55
CA PHE A 83 0.46 7.29 16.71
C PHE A 83 0.49 5.76 16.59
N ALA A 84 1.29 5.22 15.67
CA ALA A 84 1.47 3.78 15.52
C ALA A 84 2.13 3.16 16.77
N LEU A 85 1.68 1.96 17.16
CA LEU A 85 2.15 1.29 18.38
C LEU A 85 3.47 0.51 18.18
N PHE A 86 3.79 0.13 16.94
CA PHE A 86 4.99 -0.66 16.61
C PHE A 86 6.17 0.25 16.25
N ASN A 87 7.40 -0.25 16.16
CA ASN A 87 8.58 0.57 15.82
C ASN A 87 8.57 1.07 14.36
N ASP A 88 9.43 2.05 14.05
CA ASP A 88 9.52 2.71 12.74
C ASP A 88 10.19 1.86 11.65
N SER A 89 10.94 0.82 12.04
CA SER A 89 11.76 0.00 11.16
C SER A 89 11.01 -0.71 10.02
N TYR A 90 9.70 -0.93 10.17
CA TYR A 90 8.90 -1.67 9.19
C TYR A 90 7.99 -0.77 8.33
N GLY A 91 8.11 0.55 8.44
CA GLY A 91 7.28 1.50 7.69
C GLY A 91 5.79 1.44 8.08
N ALA A 92 4.91 1.61 7.09
CA ALA A 92 3.47 1.50 7.27
C ALA A 92 3.08 0.05 7.64
N GLY A 93 2.58 -0.13 8.86
CA GLY A 93 2.14 -1.44 9.34
C GLY A 93 0.95 -1.97 8.55
N ARG A 94 0.77 -3.30 8.57
CA ARG A 94 -0.43 -3.95 8.04
C ARG A 94 -1.67 -3.33 8.69
N PHE A 95 -2.69 -3.03 7.89
CA PHE A 95 -3.97 -2.43 8.32
C PHE A 95 -3.86 -1.00 8.87
N SER A 96 -2.71 -0.34 8.76
CA SER A 96 -2.55 1.05 9.19
C SER A 96 -3.46 1.99 8.41
N GLU A 97 -3.83 1.65 7.18
CA GLU A 97 -4.76 2.42 6.35
C GLU A 97 -6.19 2.43 6.92
N LEU A 98 -6.59 1.40 7.68
CA LEU A 98 -7.93 1.33 8.27
C LEU A 98 -8.16 2.42 9.31
N ASP A 99 -7.12 2.80 10.04
CA ASP A 99 -7.20 3.89 10.99
C ASP A 99 -7.55 5.21 10.29
N PHE A 100 -6.98 5.46 9.11
CA PHE A 100 -7.28 6.64 8.31
C PHE A 100 -8.63 6.53 7.59
N LEU A 101 -9.01 5.32 7.14
CA LEU A 101 -10.29 5.05 6.51
C LEU A 101 -11.47 5.28 7.45
N PHE A 102 -11.33 4.89 8.73
CA PHE A 102 -12.39 5.04 9.73
C PHE A 102 -12.27 6.32 10.57
N GLY A 103 -11.37 7.23 10.22
CA GLY A 103 -11.32 8.55 10.84
C GLY A 103 -10.64 8.60 12.21
N ARG A 104 -9.77 7.64 12.55
CA ARG A 104 -9.02 7.66 13.82
C ARG A 104 -8.21 8.95 14.01
N PRO A 105 -7.54 9.53 13.00
CA PRO A 105 -6.89 10.85 13.15
C PRO A 105 -7.84 12.00 13.53
N LEU A 106 -9.15 11.84 13.30
CA LEU A 106 -10.17 12.87 13.52
C LEU A 106 -10.91 12.71 14.86
N ASP A 107 -10.70 11.59 15.59
CA ASP A 107 -11.46 11.27 16.81
C ASP A 107 -10.97 11.99 18.07
N GLY A 108 -9.82 12.65 18.00
CA GLY A 108 -9.20 13.39 19.11
C GLY A 108 -8.60 12.52 20.22
N SER A 109 -8.65 11.19 20.10
CA SER A 109 -8.15 10.23 21.10
C SER A 109 -6.63 10.02 21.03
N ARG A 110 -6.00 10.35 19.90
CA ARG A 110 -4.56 10.23 19.66
C ARG A 110 -3.99 11.54 19.13
N ALA A 111 -2.71 11.78 19.39
CA ALA A 111 -1.97 12.92 18.88
C ALA A 111 -1.62 12.71 17.39
N ALA A 112 -2.62 12.83 16.51
CA ALA A 112 -2.41 12.84 15.07
C ALA A 112 -1.99 14.23 14.58
N THR A 113 -1.10 14.29 13.59
CA THR A 113 -0.68 15.56 12.98
C THR A 113 -1.80 16.15 12.11
N ASP A 114 -1.69 17.42 11.75
CA ASP A 114 -2.68 18.05 10.88
C ASP A 114 -2.67 17.44 9.47
N GLU A 115 -1.49 17.05 8.97
CA GLU A 115 -1.34 16.30 7.71
C GLU A 115 -2.03 14.94 7.77
N GLU A 116 -2.03 14.27 8.93
CA GLU A 116 -2.70 12.99 9.12
C GLU A 116 -4.22 13.12 9.16
N LYS A 117 -4.73 14.23 9.70
CA LYS A 117 -6.16 14.57 9.64
C LYS A 117 -6.58 14.83 8.19
N GLU A 118 -5.79 15.58 7.44
CA GLU A 118 -6.02 15.82 6.02
C GLU A 118 -5.99 14.52 5.21
N LEU A 119 -4.99 13.66 5.45
CA LEU A 119 -4.88 12.35 4.81
C LEU A 119 -6.10 11.46 5.12
N SER A 120 -6.55 11.44 6.37
CA SER A 120 -7.74 10.68 6.77
C SER A 120 -8.99 11.19 6.07
N GLY A 121 -9.19 12.51 6.03
CA GLY A 121 -10.27 13.13 5.27
C GLY A 121 -10.24 12.77 3.79
N PHE A 122 -9.05 12.79 3.17
CA PHE A 122 -8.86 12.39 1.78
C PHE A 122 -9.22 10.92 1.52
N ILE A 123 -8.79 10.00 2.39
CA ILE A 123 -9.08 8.56 2.26
C ILE A 123 -10.57 8.31 2.43
N MET A 124 -11.19 8.84 3.49
CA MET A 124 -12.62 8.74 3.74
C MET A 124 -13.45 9.26 2.55
N GLN A 125 -13.06 10.42 2.01
CA GLN A 125 -13.73 11.00 0.85
C GLN A 125 -13.56 10.11 -0.40
N THR A 126 -12.35 9.62 -0.65
CA THR A 126 -12.05 8.73 -1.79
C THR A 126 -12.91 7.48 -1.73
N TRP A 127 -12.99 6.81 -0.58
CA TRP A 127 -13.81 5.62 -0.38
C TRP A 127 -15.31 5.91 -0.46
N SER A 128 -15.76 7.05 0.07
CA SER A 128 -17.17 7.47 -0.03
C SER A 128 -17.60 7.76 -1.47
N ILE A 129 -16.71 8.36 -2.28
CA ILE A 129 -16.94 8.57 -3.70
C ILE A 129 -17.02 7.21 -4.41
N PHE A 130 -16.06 6.32 -4.19
CA PHE A 130 -16.05 4.98 -4.79
C PHE A 130 -17.31 4.19 -4.44
N ALA A 131 -17.76 4.22 -3.18
CA ALA A 131 -19.00 3.54 -2.77
C ALA A 131 -20.25 4.09 -3.47
N ARG A 132 -20.26 5.38 -3.81
CA ARG A 132 -21.39 6.05 -4.45
C ARG A 132 -21.40 5.88 -5.97
N THR A 133 -20.24 5.91 -6.63
CA THR A 133 -20.16 6.01 -8.09
C THR A 133 -19.38 4.91 -8.79
N GLY A 134 -18.69 4.04 -8.03
CA GLY A 134 -17.60 3.22 -8.57
C GLY A 134 -16.49 4.08 -9.16
#